data_AF-A0A5P2CSF2-F1
#
_entry.id   AF-A0A5P2CSF2-F1
#
_cell.length_a   1.000
_cell.length_b   1.000
_cell.length_c   1.000
_cell.angle_alpha   90.00
_cell.angle_beta   90.00
_cell.angle_gamma   90.00
#
_symmetry.space_group_name_H-M   'P 1'
#
loop_
_entity.id
_entity.type
_entity.pdbx_description
1 polymer ?
#
loop_
_entity_poly.entity_id
_entity_poly.type
_entity_poly.pdbx_seq_one_letter_code
_entity_poly.pdbx_strand_id
1 'polypeptide(L)' 'MTDTEPASWDGGHALVVELGDCDLWGRCQCGKSFGNITPDKPLDRFAAPWERHVMTEVS' A
#
# COMPACT_ATOMS: atom_id res chain seq x y z
N MET A 1 24.45 13.54 -12.76
CA MET A 1 23.03 13.86 -12.54
C MET A 1 22.30 12.55 -12.72
N THR A 2 21.94 11.88 -11.62
CA THR A 2 21.17 10.64 -11.69
C THR A 2 19.76 11.04 -12.07
N ASP A 3 19.36 10.72 -13.29
CA ASP A 3 18.00 10.84 -13.75
C ASP A 3 17.17 9.83 -12.94
N THR A 4 16.56 10.30 -11.86
CA THR A 4 15.52 9.54 -11.18
C THR A 4 14.28 9.68 -12.03
N GLU A 5 14.16 8.85 -13.05
CA GLU A 5 12.86 8.63 -13.69
C GLU A 5 11.87 8.30 -12.55
N PRO A 6 10.74 9.00 -12.42
CA PRO A 6 9.72 8.60 -11.48
C PRO A 6 9.32 7.18 -11.89
N ALA A 7 9.60 6.19 -11.03
CA ALA A 7 9.15 4.81 -11.27
C ALA A 7 7.70 4.87 -11.73
N SER A 8 7.40 4.46 -12.96
CA SER A 8 6.06 4.60 -13.50
C SER A 8 5.11 3.80 -12.60
N TRP A 9 4.24 4.51 -11.87
CA TRP A 9 3.27 3.90 -10.96
C TRP A 9 2.09 3.24 -11.70
N ASP A 10 2.21 3.03 -13.01
CA ASP A 10 1.13 2.51 -13.84
C ASP A 10 1.11 0.98 -13.79
N GLY A 11 -0.01 0.41 -13.34
CA GLY A 11 -0.28 -1.04 -13.33
C GLY A 11 0.33 -1.84 -12.18
N GLY A 12 1.01 -1.20 -11.22
CA GLY A 12 1.60 -1.87 -10.06
C GLY A 12 0.62 -2.11 -8.91
N HIS A 13 0.93 -3.11 -8.07
CA HIS A 13 0.22 -3.35 -6.81
C HIS A 13 1.13 -3.11 -5.59
N ALA A 14 1.83 -1.98 -5.51
CA ALA A 14 2.60 -1.66 -4.31
C ALA A 14 1.69 -1.43 -3.10
N LEU A 15 2.11 -1.88 -1.91
CA LEU A 15 1.49 -1.50 -0.64
C LEU A 15 1.93 -0.08 -0.26
N VAL A 16 0.98 0.84 -0.21
CA VAL A 16 1.18 2.23 0.17
C VAL A 16 0.65 2.42 1.60
N VAL A 17 1.51 2.94 2.48
CA VAL A 17 1.15 3.31 3.85
C VAL A 17 1.41 4.80 4.04
N GLU A 18 0.35 5.55 4.36
CA GLU A 18 0.41 7.00 4.56
C GLU A 18 0.04 7.35 6.00
N LEU A 19 0.79 8.24 6.63
CA LEU A 19 0.43 8.82 7.92
C LEU A 19 -0.48 10.03 7.70
N GLY A 20 -1.70 9.96 8.23
CA GLY A 20 -2.68 11.06 8.23
C GLY A 20 -2.79 11.73 9.61
N ASP A 21 -4.02 12.06 10.02
CA ASP A 21 -4.35 12.64 11.32
C ASP A 21 -4.15 11.64 12.47
N CYS A 22 -2.89 11.31 12.77
CA CYS A 22 -2.46 10.34 13.78
C CYS A 22 -2.76 8.87 13.47
N ASP A 23 -3.38 8.55 12.34
CA ASP A 23 -3.58 7.17 11.88
C ASP A 23 -2.72 6.86 10.65
N LEU A 24 -2.30 5.61 10.55
CA LEU A 24 -1.71 5.04 9.34
C LEU A 24 -2.83 4.49 8.46
N TRP A 25 -2.80 4.84 7.18
CA TRP A 25 -3.76 4.41 6.17
C TRP A 25 -3.07 3.47 5.18
N GLY A 26 -3.61 2.26 5.03
CA GLY A 26 -3.09 1.26 4.11
C GLY A 26 -3.94 1.19 2.84
N ARG A 27 -3.30 1.30 1.67
CA ARG A 27 -3.95 1.09 0.37
C ARG A 27 -3.01 0.40 -0.62
N CYS A 28 -3.58 -0.31 -1.57
CA CYS A 28 -2.87 -0.75 -2.75
C CYS A 28 -2.78 0.40 -3.76
N GLN A 29 -1.67 0.44 -4.49
CA GLN A 29 -1.47 1.35 -5.62
C GLN A 29 -2.58 1.32 -6.67
N CYS A 30 -3.25 0.18 -6.86
CA CYS A 30 -4.40 0.07 -7.78
C CYS A 30 -5.69 0.74 -7.25
N GLY A 31 -5.66 1.30 -6.04
CA GLY A 31 -6.79 2.00 -5.41
C GLY A 31 -7.54 1.19 -4.34
N LYS A 32 -7.20 -0.10 -4.12
CA LYS A 32 -7.83 -0.91 -3.08
C LYS A 32 -7.46 -0.40 -1.68
N SER A 33 -8.45 0.02 -0.88
CA SER A 33 -8.22 0.40 0.52
C SER A 33 -8.24 -0.82 1.46
N PHE A 34 -7.36 -0.81 2.47
CA PHE A 34 -7.27 -1.81 3.54
C PHE A 34 -7.63 -1.24 4.92
N GLY A 35 -8.09 0.02 4.97
CA GLY A 35 -8.47 0.71 6.21
C GLY A 35 -7.31 1.44 6.88
N ASN A 36 -7.46 1.71 8.18
CA ASN A 36 -6.48 2.43 8.98
C ASN A 36 -6.13 1.69 10.28
N ILE A 37 -4.97 2.03 10.85
CA ILE A 37 -4.51 1.58 12.18
C ILE A 37 -3.85 2.73 12.89
N THR A 38 -3.86 2.71 14.21
CA THR A 38 -3.03 3.62 15.01
C THR A 38 -1.54 3.22 14.89
N PRO A 39 -0.58 4.17 14.95
CA PRO A 39 0.85 3.91 14.75
C PRO A 39 1.49 2.93 15.75
N ASP A 40 0.83 2.66 16.89
CA ASP A 40 1.27 1.64 17.86
C ASP A 40 0.95 0.21 17.41
N LYS A 41 0.20 0.02 16.32
CA LYS A 41 -0.16 -1.30 15.78
C LYS A 41 0.84 -1.77 14.72
N PRO A 42 1.03 -3.10 14.57
CA PRO A 42 1.90 -3.65 13.54
C PRO A 42 1.41 -3.37 12.12
N LEU A 43 2.35 -3.06 11.20
CA LEU A 43 2.08 -2.88 9.77
C LEU A 43 1.59 -4.14 9.06
N ASP A 44 1.84 -5.34 9.63
CA ASP A 44 1.34 -6.62 9.11
C ASP A 44 -0.19 -6.65 8.96
N ARG A 45 -0.89 -5.77 9.68
CA ARG A 45 -2.34 -5.54 9.54
C ARG A 45 -2.73 -5.09 8.12
N PHE A 46 -1.84 -4.42 7.40
CA PHE A 46 -2.01 -4.08 5.98
C PHE A 46 -1.39 -5.11 5.04
N ALA A 47 -0.27 -5.74 5.42
CA ALA A 47 0.44 -6.69 4.58
C ALA A 47 -0.43 -7.92 4.23
N ALA A 48 -1.04 -8.57 5.23
CA ALA A 48 -1.85 -9.76 4.99
C ALA A 48 -3.04 -9.55 4.02
N PRO A 49 -3.88 -8.50 4.15
CA PRO A 49 -4.94 -8.25 3.17
C PRO A 49 -4.40 -7.79 1.81
N TRP A 50 -3.26 -7.10 1.77
CA TRP A 50 -2.59 -6.72 0.52
C TRP A 50 -2.07 -7.94 -0.24
N GLU A 51 -1.33 -8.85 0.43
CA GLU A 51 -0.84 -10.10 -0.15
C GLU A 51 -1.98 -10.91 -0.75
N ARG A 52 -3.09 -11.03 -0.02
CA ARG A 52 -4.28 -11.72 -0.53
C ARG A 52 -4.80 -11.04 -1.80
N HIS A 53 -4.97 -9.72 -1.77
CA HIS A 53 -5.47 -8.96 -2.91
C HIS A 53 -4.59 -9.13 -4.16
N VAL A 54 -3.27 -8.99 -4.03
CA VAL A 54 -2.36 -9.14 -5.18
C VAL A 54 -2.29 -10.57 -5.67
N MET A 55 -2.36 -11.58 -4.79
CA MET A 55 -2.36 -12.99 -5.20
C MET A 55 -3.67 -13.42 -5.86
N THR A 56 -4.81 -12.78 -5.54
CA THR A 56 -6.11 -13.11 -6.14
C THR A 56 -6.42 -12.37 -7.44
N GLU A 57 -5.74 -11.26 -7.71
CA GLU A 57 -6.00 -10.40 -8.87
C GLU A 57 -4.98 -10.56 -10.01
N VAL A 58 -4.01 -11.49 -9.91
CA VAL A 58 -3.20 -11.90 -11.07
C VAL A 58 -3.97 -12.93 -11.89
N SER A 59 -4.67 -12.48 -12.92
CA SER A 59 -5.16 -13.33 -14.01
C SER A 59 -4.82 -12.70 -15.34
#